data_AF-A0A0N1NY31-F1
#
_entry.id   AF-A0A0N1NY31-F1
#
_cell.length_a   1.000
_cell.length_b   1.000
_cell.length_c   1.000
_cell.angle_alpha   90.00
_cell.angle_beta   90.00
_cell.angle_gamma   90.00
#
_symmetry.space_group_name_H-M   'P 1'
#
loop_
_entity.id
_entity.type
_entity.pdbx_description
1 polymer ?
#
loop_
_entity_poly.entity_id
_entity_poly.type
_entity_poly.pdbx_seq_one_letter_code
_entity_poly.pdbx_strand_id
1 'polypeptide(L)'
;MQQALYDAALARTDAVLAAARCMVLFEGLESTTDTMESWINQVHGIGRIMQLRRPEEFNEPFARAILESMRQNSFIVSIMTSTQIFYGQLQWRTLPWAGVEKGFDQRLYDHGFDLAHMFDTAAHEICNTTESTAFPHYKEIFIRLGDSFEALCALNDELTRRRTDDPDDRTLQSPNLSISLAAMDLLFANFAEKLLSKCPRSIVDANNEIIQRFLCFTPLDRRRDLARQILHQVFISIDKEPKFIVAQLVFGLQVARLQLKDGSTEADIKSIQAILDKMETRNHHRLTGSMRRAGKSVAPPLLTAENTA
;
A
#
# COMPACT_ATOMS: atom_id res chain seq x y z
N MET A 1 -22.63 -14.51 6.85
CA MET A 1 -21.88 -13.31 6.40
C MET A 1 -22.78 -12.30 5.68
N GLN A 2 -23.47 -12.64 4.60
CA GLN A 2 -24.35 -11.68 3.90
C GLN A 2 -25.43 -11.05 4.80
N GLN A 3 -26.07 -11.82 5.69
CA GLN A 3 -27.04 -11.28 6.65
C GLN A 3 -26.45 -10.20 7.56
N ALA A 4 -25.17 -10.32 7.95
CA ALA A 4 -24.50 -9.34 8.79
C ALA A 4 -24.30 -7.99 8.08
N LEU A 5 -24.42 -7.93 6.74
CA LEU A 5 -24.40 -6.65 6.02
C LEU A 5 -25.70 -5.85 6.20
N TYR A 6 -26.80 -6.53 6.54
CA TYR A 6 -28.13 -5.93 6.70
C TYR A 6 -28.56 -5.83 8.17
N ASP A 7 -27.86 -6.51 9.08
CA ASP A 7 -28.12 -6.49 10.52
C ASP A 7 -26.87 -6.01 11.27
N ALA A 8 -26.93 -4.77 11.77
CA ALA A 8 -25.83 -4.15 12.50
C ALA A 8 -25.57 -4.81 13.87
N ALA A 9 -26.57 -5.43 14.49
CA ALA A 9 -26.36 -6.15 15.75
C ALA A 9 -25.57 -7.44 15.47
N LEU A 10 -25.93 -8.16 14.42
CA LEU A 10 -25.20 -9.35 13.98
C LEU A 10 -23.76 -9.02 13.56
N ALA A 11 -23.55 -7.91 12.83
CA ALA A 11 -22.22 -7.45 12.39
C ALA A 11 -21.24 -7.21 13.54
N ARG A 12 -21.75 -6.84 14.72
CA ARG A 12 -20.95 -6.56 15.92
C ARG A 12 -20.59 -7.80 16.73
N THR A 13 -21.06 -8.98 16.33
CA THR A 13 -20.70 -10.21 17.04
C THR A 13 -19.27 -10.66 16.71
N ASP A 14 -18.60 -11.26 17.68
CA ASP A 14 -17.25 -11.83 17.49
C ASP A 14 -17.26 -13.01 16.53
N ALA A 15 -18.38 -13.73 16.42
CA ALA A 15 -18.55 -14.80 15.45
C ALA A 15 -18.45 -14.29 14.00
N VAL A 16 -19.08 -13.14 13.70
CA VAL A 16 -18.96 -12.50 12.38
C VAL A 16 -17.54 -11.99 12.15
N LEU A 17 -16.91 -11.44 13.17
CA LEU A 17 -15.53 -10.96 13.07
C LEU A 17 -14.52 -12.09 12.83
N ALA A 18 -14.67 -13.21 13.53
CA ALA A 18 -13.88 -14.42 13.32
C ALA A 18 -14.10 -14.98 11.90
N ALA A 19 -15.36 -15.04 11.45
CA ALA A 19 -15.68 -15.48 10.09
C ALA A 19 -15.05 -14.57 9.03
N ALA A 20 -15.03 -13.25 9.24
CA ALA A 20 -14.35 -12.30 8.36
C ALA A 20 -12.83 -12.55 8.30
N ARG A 21 -12.19 -12.83 9.43
CA ARG A 21 -10.77 -13.23 9.48
C ARG A 21 -10.53 -14.51 8.67
N CYS A 22 -11.37 -15.53 8.87
CA CYS A 22 -11.27 -16.79 8.13
C CYS A 22 -11.38 -16.57 6.62
N MET A 23 -12.27 -15.69 6.16
CA MET A 23 -12.39 -15.37 4.73
C MET A 23 -11.11 -14.74 4.15
N VAL A 24 -10.43 -13.87 4.90
CA VAL A 24 -9.16 -13.29 4.45
C VAL A 24 -8.02 -14.29 4.45
N LEU A 25 -7.92 -15.11 5.49
CA LEU A 25 -6.92 -16.17 5.54
C LEU A 25 -7.14 -17.17 4.40
N PHE A 26 -8.39 -17.56 4.17
CA PHE A 26 -8.76 -18.46 3.09
C PHE A 26 -8.38 -17.87 1.72
N GLU A 27 -8.61 -16.58 1.50
CA GLU A 27 -8.21 -15.94 0.24
C GLU A 27 -6.70 -15.86 0.07
N GLY A 28 -5.96 -15.56 1.14
CA GLY A 28 -4.50 -15.54 1.10
C GLY A 28 -3.88 -16.93 0.88
N LEU A 29 -4.56 -18.00 1.29
CA LEU A 29 -4.07 -19.38 1.21
C LEU A 29 -4.50 -20.09 -0.08
N GLU A 30 -5.77 -20.01 -0.43
CA GLU A 30 -6.38 -20.76 -1.52
C GLU A 30 -6.52 -19.93 -2.81
N SER A 31 -6.36 -18.59 -2.73
CA SER A 31 -6.53 -17.65 -3.85
C SER A 31 -7.78 -18.02 -4.65
N THR A 32 -8.96 -17.87 -4.03
CA THR A 32 -10.20 -18.43 -4.60
C THR A 32 -10.74 -17.62 -5.76
N THR A 33 -10.16 -16.46 -6.01
CA THR A 33 -10.53 -15.57 -7.09
C THR A 33 -9.59 -15.69 -8.29
N ASP A 34 -10.15 -15.96 -9.47
CA ASP A 34 -9.38 -16.03 -10.72
C ASP A 34 -9.04 -14.64 -11.29
N THR A 35 -9.65 -13.58 -10.75
CA THR A 35 -9.51 -12.19 -11.20
C THR A 35 -9.20 -11.24 -10.05
N MET A 36 -8.41 -10.20 -10.36
CA MET A 36 -8.07 -9.14 -9.40
C MET A 36 -9.32 -8.38 -8.92
N GLU A 37 -10.30 -8.19 -9.80
CA GLU A 37 -11.56 -7.52 -9.48
C GLU A 37 -12.35 -8.27 -8.40
N SER A 38 -12.41 -9.60 -8.49
CA SER A 38 -13.11 -10.42 -7.50
C SER A 38 -12.42 -10.33 -6.14
N TRP A 39 -11.08 -10.35 -6.10
CA TRP A 39 -10.31 -10.12 -4.88
C TRP A 39 -10.57 -8.74 -4.26
N ILE A 40 -10.56 -7.67 -5.07
CA ILE A 40 -10.87 -6.30 -4.64
C ILE A 40 -12.27 -6.24 -4.02
N ASN A 41 -13.27 -6.82 -4.68
CA ASN A 41 -14.65 -6.84 -4.21
C ASN A 41 -14.79 -7.62 -2.89
N GLN A 42 -14.05 -8.71 -2.72
CA GLN A 42 -14.00 -9.46 -1.46
C GLN A 42 -13.39 -8.62 -0.33
N VAL A 43 -12.26 -7.94 -0.57
CA VAL A 43 -11.64 -7.04 0.41
C VAL A 43 -12.61 -5.91 0.81
N HIS A 44 -13.32 -5.31 -0.16
CA HIS A 44 -14.35 -4.31 0.12
C HIS A 44 -15.51 -4.86 0.94
N GLY A 45 -16.02 -6.05 0.61
CA GLY A 45 -17.09 -6.71 1.35
C GLY A 45 -16.71 -6.97 2.80
N ILE A 46 -15.49 -7.45 3.05
CA ILE A 46 -14.99 -7.67 4.42
C ILE A 46 -14.73 -6.34 5.12
N GLY A 47 -14.17 -5.35 4.43
CA GLY A 47 -14.00 -3.99 4.93
C GLY A 47 -15.33 -3.38 5.39
N ARG A 48 -16.42 -3.60 4.64
CA ARG A 48 -17.76 -3.13 5.04
C ARG A 48 -18.23 -3.75 6.36
N ILE A 49 -17.96 -5.04 6.59
CA ILE A 49 -18.28 -5.71 7.85
C ILE A 49 -17.50 -5.08 9.01
N MET A 50 -16.19 -4.83 8.82
CA MET A 50 -15.37 -4.14 9.81
C MET A 50 -15.94 -2.75 10.11
N GLN A 51 -16.31 -1.99 9.07
CA GLN A 51 -16.87 -0.66 9.22
C GLN A 51 -18.18 -0.65 10.04
N LEU A 52 -19.07 -1.62 9.82
CA LEU A 52 -20.33 -1.74 10.56
C LEU A 52 -20.11 -2.03 12.06
N ARG A 53 -18.99 -2.68 12.40
CA ARG A 53 -18.60 -2.93 13.79
C ARG A 53 -18.13 -1.67 14.52
N ARG A 54 -17.67 -0.63 13.82
CA ARG A 54 -17.14 0.64 14.35
C ARG A 54 -15.76 0.53 14.99
N PRO A 55 -14.95 1.61 15.00
CA PRO A 55 -13.55 1.55 15.45
C PRO A 55 -13.38 1.31 16.96
N GLU A 56 -14.34 1.71 17.80
CA GLU A 56 -14.27 1.57 19.26
C GLU A 56 -14.28 0.10 19.71
N GLU A 57 -14.95 -0.75 18.93
CA GLU A 57 -15.12 -2.19 19.19
C GLU A 57 -13.87 -3.02 18.83
N PHE A 58 -12.76 -2.36 18.51
CA PHE A 58 -11.47 -2.96 18.16
C PHE A 58 -10.35 -2.64 19.17
N ASN A 59 -10.68 -2.07 20.34
CA ASN A 59 -9.71 -1.83 21.40
C ASN A 59 -9.23 -3.14 22.06
N GLU A 60 -10.09 -4.15 22.12
CA GLU A 60 -9.78 -5.47 22.69
C GLU A 60 -8.75 -6.24 21.86
N PRO A 61 -7.80 -6.98 22.48
CA PRO A 61 -6.71 -7.64 21.78
C PRO A 61 -7.14 -8.56 20.63
N PHE A 62 -8.20 -9.35 20.83
CA PHE A 62 -8.69 -10.26 19.79
C PHE A 62 -9.24 -9.50 18.58
N ALA A 63 -10.10 -8.50 18.82
CA ALA A 63 -10.69 -7.72 17.76
C ALA A 63 -9.61 -6.93 17.01
N ARG A 64 -8.69 -6.29 17.74
CA ARG A 64 -7.56 -5.56 17.17
C ARG A 64 -6.69 -6.43 16.27
N ALA A 65 -6.34 -7.64 16.70
CA ALA A 65 -5.56 -8.57 15.87
C ALA A 65 -6.26 -8.91 14.55
N ILE A 66 -7.60 -8.96 14.53
CA ILE A 66 -8.36 -9.17 13.30
C ILE A 66 -8.31 -7.91 12.43
N LEU A 67 -8.55 -6.73 13.00
CA LEU A 67 -8.41 -5.46 12.30
C LEU A 67 -7.03 -5.30 11.64
N GLU A 68 -5.97 -5.57 12.38
CA GLU A 68 -4.58 -5.48 11.92
C GLU A 68 -4.32 -6.39 10.73
N SER A 69 -4.84 -7.63 10.77
CA SER A 69 -4.73 -8.57 9.64
C SER A 69 -5.49 -8.13 8.39
N MET A 70 -6.57 -7.35 8.56
CA MET A 70 -7.38 -6.83 7.45
C MET A 70 -6.78 -5.58 6.81
N ARG A 71 -6.10 -4.76 7.61
CA ARG A 71 -5.60 -3.45 7.19
C ARG A 71 -4.59 -3.57 6.05
N GLN A 72 -3.76 -4.60 6.02
CA GLN A 72 -2.80 -4.82 4.93
C GLN A 72 -3.49 -4.96 3.56
N ASN A 73 -4.47 -5.85 3.44
CA ASN A 73 -5.17 -6.06 2.17
C ASN A 73 -5.93 -4.80 1.74
N SER A 74 -6.55 -4.13 2.71
CA SER A 74 -7.30 -2.90 2.48
C SER A 74 -6.37 -1.76 2.03
N PHE A 75 -5.17 -1.70 2.59
CA PHE A 75 -4.10 -0.78 2.21
C PHE A 75 -3.70 -0.98 0.74
N ILE A 76 -3.37 -2.22 0.36
CA ILE A 76 -2.99 -2.56 -1.00
C ILE A 76 -4.12 -2.21 -1.97
N VAL A 77 -5.35 -2.62 -1.67
CA VAL A 77 -6.53 -2.33 -2.51
C VAL A 77 -6.78 -0.83 -2.64
N SER A 78 -6.66 -0.05 -1.55
CA SER A 78 -6.88 1.41 -1.59
C SER A 78 -5.89 2.13 -2.50
N ILE A 79 -4.63 1.72 -2.49
CA ILE A 79 -3.60 2.25 -3.40
C ILE A 79 -3.90 1.86 -4.83
N MET A 80 -4.16 0.57 -5.08
CA MET A 80 -4.40 0.02 -6.41
C MET A 80 -5.62 0.65 -7.10
N THR A 81 -6.67 0.92 -6.32
CA THR A 81 -7.92 1.52 -6.80
C THR A 81 -7.93 3.04 -6.66
N SER A 82 -6.88 3.62 -6.04
CA SER A 82 -6.82 5.05 -5.72
C SER A 82 -8.09 5.56 -5.04
N THR A 83 -8.62 4.75 -4.12
CA THR A 83 -9.90 5.00 -3.45
C THR A 83 -9.65 5.26 -1.98
N GLN A 84 -10.19 6.36 -1.47
CA GLN A 84 -10.21 6.60 -0.04
C GLN A 84 -11.11 5.57 0.66
N ILE A 85 -10.58 4.95 1.70
CA ILE A 85 -11.35 4.02 2.54
C ILE A 85 -11.35 4.47 4.01
N PHE A 86 -12.33 3.97 4.76
CA PHE A 86 -12.59 4.42 6.13
C PHE A 86 -11.40 4.21 7.09
N TYR A 87 -10.49 3.28 6.82
CA TYR A 87 -9.27 3.10 7.62
C TYR A 87 -8.35 4.32 7.63
N GLY A 88 -8.44 5.21 6.63
CA GLY A 88 -7.72 6.47 6.60
C GLY A 88 -8.26 7.53 7.56
N GLN A 89 -9.44 7.33 8.15
CA GLN A 89 -10.04 8.31 9.06
C GLN A 89 -9.37 8.28 10.43
N LEU A 90 -9.25 9.45 11.07
CA LEU A 90 -8.56 9.61 12.36
C LEU A 90 -9.02 8.61 13.43
N GLN A 91 -10.33 8.40 13.56
CA GLN A 91 -10.91 7.44 14.52
C GLN A 91 -10.42 6.00 14.31
N TRP A 92 -10.28 5.58 13.04
CA TRP A 92 -9.82 4.23 12.66
C TRP A 92 -8.31 4.07 12.78
N ARG A 93 -7.57 5.17 12.98
CA ARG A 93 -6.13 5.19 13.25
C ARG A 93 -5.80 5.30 14.73
N THR A 94 -6.75 5.70 15.57
CA THR A 94 -6.46 6.05 16.97
C THR A 94 -7.17 5.13 17.96
N LEU A 95 -8.49 5.00 17.83
CA LEU A 95 -9.31 4.30 18.81
C LEU A 95 -8.96 2.80 19.00
N PRO A 96 -8.66 2.02 17.94
CA PRO A 96 -8.28 0.61 18.12
C PRO A 96 -6.97 0.40 18.90
N TRP A 97 -6.10 1.41 18.94
CA TRP A 97 -4.83 1.38 19.68
C TRP A 97 -4.86 2.28 20.92
N ALA A 98 -6.04 2.65 21.41
CA ALA A 98 -6.13 3.40 22.65
C ALA A 98 -5.48 2.61 23.81
N GLY A 99 -4.42 3.17 24.39
CA GLY A 99 -3.68 2.56 25.51
C GLY A 99 -2.63 1.52 25.12
N VAL A 100 -2.33 1.33 23.82
CA VAL A 100 -1.29 0.40 23.36
C VAL A 100 -0.41 1.02 22.27
N GLU A 101 0.84 0.55 22.15
CA GLU A 101 1.72 0.95 21.05
C GLU A 101 1.24 0.32 19.73
N LYS A 102 1.22 1.13 18.66
CA LYS A 102 0.86 0.67 17.32
C LYS A 102 2.10 0.11 16.61
N GLY A 103 1.97 -1.10 16.06
CA GLY A 103 3.05 -1.75 15.30
C GLY A 103 3.54 -0.96 14.09
N PHE A 104 4.78 -1.22 13.67
CA PHE A 104 5.42 -0.56 12.52
C PHE A 104 4.66 -0.76 11.21
N ASP A 105 4.18 -1.97 10.96
CA ASP A 105 3.35 -2.33 9.83
C ASP A 105 2.03 -1.53 9.81
N GLN A 106 1.38 -1.40 10.97
CA GLN A 106 0.12 -0.68 11.10
C GLN A 106 0.29 0.83 10.87
N ARG A 107 1.40 1.41 11.34
CA ARG A 107 1.81 2.80 11.05
C ARG A 107 2.14 2.99 9.57
N LEU A 108 2.83 2.04 8.95
CA LEU A 108 3.08 2.05 7.51
C LEU A 108 1.77 2.06 6.70
N TYR A 109 0.79 1.25 7.10
CA TYR A 109 -0.52 1.23 6.45
C TYR A 109 -1.27 2.56 6.60
N ASP A 110 -1.11 3.29 7.71
CA ASP A 110 -1.70 4.63 7.85
C ASP A 110 -1.21 5.58 6.75
N HIS A 111 0.10 5.61 6.48
CA HIS A 111 0.69 6.37 5.38
C HIS A 111 0.22 5.89 4.01
N GLY A 112 0.00 4.58 3.87
CA GLY A 112 -0.62 4.00 2.70
C GLY A 112 -2.02 4.53 2.41
N PHE A 113 -2.86 4.62 3.44
CA PHE A 113 -4.20 5.21 3.29
C PHE A 113 -4.14 6.71 2.99
N ASP A 114 -3.15 7.43 3.51
CA ASP A 114 -2.94 8.85 3.15
C ASP A 114 -2.55 9.00 1.68
N LEU A 115 -1.67 8.12 1.18
CA LEU A 115 -1.29 8.11 -0.23
C LEU A 115 -2.50 7.83 -1.13
N ALA A 116 -3.33 6.84 -0.79
CA ALA A 116 -4.54 6.53 -1.54
C ALA A 116 -5.51 7.73 -1.60
N HIS A 117 -5.67 8.45 -0.49
CA HIS A 117 -6.48 9.67 -0.45
C HIS A 117 -5.89 10.81 -1.31
N MET A 118 -4.56 10.95 -1.34
CA MET A 118 -3.91 11.92 -2.23
C MET A 118 -4.08 11.57 -3.70
N PHE A 119 -4.02 10.28 -4.07
CA PHE A 119 -4.33 9.84 -5.43
C PHE A 119 -5.76 10.19 -5.83
N ASP A 120 -6.72 9.89 -4.96
CA ASP A 120 -8.13 10.17 -5.17
C ASP A 120 -8.37 11.68 -5.38
N THR A 121 -7.82 12.50 -4.48
CA THR A 121 -7.91 13.96 -4.54
C THR A 121 -7.31 14.50 -5.82
N ALA A 122 -6.11 14.06 -6.19
CA ALA A 122 -5.46 14.54 -7.42
C ALA A 122 -6.19 14.06 -8.69
N ALA A 123 -6.78 12.86 -8.70
CA ALA A 123 -7.56 12.39 -9.83
C ALA A 123 -8.86 13.19 -10.04
N HIS A 124 -9.55 13.55 -8.96
CA HIS A 124 -10.84 14.25 -9.04
C HIS A 124 -10.70 15.77 -9.12
N GLU A 125 -9.84 16.36 -8.28
CA GLU A 125 -9.77 17.81 -8.09
C GLU A 125 -8.70 18.50 -8.95
N ILE A 126 -7.65 17.79 -9.36
CA ILE A 126 -6.57 18.39 -10.17
C ILE A 126 -6.79 18.13 -11.66
N CYS A 127 -7.11 16.90 -12.06
CA CYS A 127 -7.25 16.57 -13.48
C CYS A 127 -8.47 17.23 -14.16
N ASN A 128 -9.49 17.65 -13.40
CA ASN A 128 -10.76 18.12 -13.95
C ASN A 128 -11.03 19.61 -13.75
N THR A 129 -10.06 20.38 -13.22
CA THR A 129 -10.32 21.77 -12.81
C THR A 129 -9.37 22.77 -13.49
N THR A 130 -9.76 24.05 -13.42
CA THR A 130 -8.91 25.16 -13.91
C THR A 130 -7.75 25.43 -12.94
N GLU A 131 -6.68 26.08 -13.42
CA GLU A 131 -5.50 26.39 -12.61
C GLU A 131 -5.83 27.15 -11.30
N SER A 132 -6.77 28.11 -11.35
CA SER A 132 -7.15 28.91 -10.17
C SER A 132 -7.81 28.10 -9.06
N THR A 133 -8.60 27.08 -9.43
CA THR A 133 -9.31 26.20 -8.50
C THR A 133 -8.44 25.04 -8.03
N ALA A 134 -7.45 24.62 -8.83
CA ALA A 134 -6.52 23.55 -8.48
C ALA A 134 -5.46 23.98 -7.44
N PHE A 135 -5.15 25.29 -7.35
CA PHE A 135 -4.06 25.80 -6.49
C PHE A 135 -4.11 25.32 -5.03
N PRO A 136 -5.25 25.42 -4.31
CA PRO A 136 -5.32 24.97 -2.92
C PRO A 136 -5.08 23.47 -2.78
N HIS A 137 -5.58 22.67 -3.73
CA HIS A 137 -5.43 21.21 -3.72
C HIS A 137 -3.98 20.78 -3.95
N TYR A 138 -3.27 21.42 -4.88
CA TYR A 138 -1.83 21.17 -5.05
C TYR A 138 -1.05 21.47 -3.77
N LYS A 139 -1.30 22.63 -3.14
CA LYS A 139 -0.62 23.00 -1.90
C LYS A 139 -0.87 21.99 -0.79
N GLU A 140 -2.12 21.57 -0.61
CA GLU A 140 -2.47 20.56 0.38
C GLU A 140 -1.73 19.23 0.12
N ILE A 141 -1.74 18.75 -1.12
CA ILE A 141 -1.05 17.52 -1.49
C ILE A 141 0.47 17.64 -1.28
N PHE A 142 1.09 18.78 -1.62
CA PHE A 142 2.52 18.99 -1.38
C PHE A 142 2.88 18.97 0.11
N ILE A 143 2.05 19.57 0.97
CA ILE A 143 2.26 19.50 2.42
C ILE A 143 2.19 18.05 2.89
N ARG A 144 1.12 17.34 2.53
CA ARG A 144 0.93 15.93 2.91
C ARG A 144 2.02 15.02 2.38
N LEU A 145 2.53 15.26 1.17
CA LEU A 145 3.68 14.55 0.59
C LEU A 145 4.93 14.76 1.44
N GLY A 146 5.28 16.02 1.74
CA GLY A 146 6.44 16.35 2.59
C GLY A 146 6.35 15.68 3.96
N ASP A 147 5.19 15.82 4.62
CA ASP A 147 4.94 15.21 5.94
C ASP A 147 5.03 13.68 5.89
N SER A 148 4.54 13.06 4.81
CA SER A 148 4.60 11.60 4.63
C SER A 148 6.01 11.08 4.41
N PHE A 149 6.84 11.77 3.61
CA PHE A 149 8.24 11.39 3.43
C PHE A 149 9.03 11.49 4.74
N GLU A 150 8.86 12.59 5.47
CA GLU A 150 9.50 12.76 6.79
C GLU A 150 9.06 11.66 7.76
N ALA A 151 7.77 11.32 7.79
CA ALA A 151 7.25 10.25 8.64
C ALA A 151 7.77 8.86 8.24
N LEU A 152 7.89 8.57 6.94
CA LEU A 152 8.47 7.31 6.44
C LEU A 152 9.95 7.20 6.78
N CYS A 153 10.73 8.28 6.64
CA CYS A 153 12.12 8.32 7.06
C CYS A 153 12.24 8.08 8.57
N ALA A 154 11.45 8.77 9.38
CA ALA A 154 11.44 8.57 10.83
C ALA A 154 11.07 7.13 11.21
N LEU A 155 10.09 6.53 10.52
CA LEU A 155 9.70 5.13 10.73
C LEU A 155 10.84 4.15 10.36
N ASN A 156 11.55 4.42 9.27
CA ASN A 156 12.70 3.61 8.84
C ASN A 156 13.88 3.70 9.83
N ASP A 157 14.18 4.91 10.31
CA ASP A 157 15.24 5.14 11.30
C ASP A 157 14.90 4.47 12.62
N GLU A 158 13.63 4.54 13.03
CA GLU A 158 13.13 3.87 14.22
C GLU A 158 13.20 2.35 14.11
N LEU A 159 12.78 1.78 12.98
CA LEU A 159 12.90 0.35 12.70
C LEU A 159 14.37 -0.11 12.72
N THR A 160 15.27 0.65 12.10
CA THR A 160 16.70 0.34 12.06
C THR A 160 17.32 0.36 13.46
N ARG A 161 16.95 1.35 14.28
CA ARG A 161 17.38 1.43 15.68
C ARG A 161 16.88 0.23 16.49
N ARG A 162 15.58 -0.09 16.41
CA ARG A 162 14.99 -1.21 17.13
C ARG A 162 15.61 -2.55 16.74
N ARG A 163 15.94 -2.76 15.46
CA ARG A 163 16.69 -3.95 15.00
C ARG A 163 18.11 -4.03 15.54
N THR A 164 18.72 -2.90 15.82
CA THR A 164 20.06 -2.83 16.43
C THR A 164 19.98 -3.15 17.92
N ASP A 165 18.95 -2.62 18.58
CA ASP A 165 18.72 -2.81 20.02
C ASP A 165 18.24 -4.24 20.34
N ASP A 166 17.43 -4.84 19.47
CA ASP A 166 16.91 -6.20 19.59
C ASP A 166 17.06 -6.97 18.26
N PRO A 167 18.24 -7.57 18.01
CA PRO A 167 18.50 -8.31 16.78
C PRO A 167 17.70 -9.61 16.67
N ASP A 168 17.19 -10.14 17.78
CA ASP A 168 16.50 -11.43 17.84
C ASP A 168 14.98 -11.31 17.61
N ASP A 169 14.42 -10.10 17.63
CA ASP A 169 13.00 -9.86 17.35
C ASP A 169 12.65 -10.16 15.88
N ARG A 170 12.11 -11.36 15.67
CA ARG A 170 11.67 -11.85 14.36
C ARG A 170 10.61 -10.96 13.68
N THR A 171 9.80 -10.24 14.46
CA THR A 171 8.78 -9.34 13.89
C THR A 171 9.45 -8.15 13.22
N LEU A 172 10.49 -7.59 13.87
CA LEU A 172 11.30 -6.51 13.33
C LEU A 172 12.17 -6.98 12.17
N GLN A 173 12.67 -8.22 12.22
CA GLN A 173 13.48 -8.80 11.14
C GLN A 173 12.67 -9.26 9.92
N SER A 174 11.33 -9.14 9.95
CA SER A 174 10.49 -9.54 8.82
C SER A 174 10.89 -8.78 7.54
N PRO A 175 11.25 -9.49 6.45
CA PRO A 175 11.60 -8.83 5.20
C PRO A 175 10.39 -8.13 4.58
N ASN A 176 9.17 -8.60 4.87
CA ASN A 176 7.94 -7.98 4.37
C ASN A 176 7.82 -6.52 4.80
N LEU A 177 8.21 -6.18 6.04
CA LEU A 177 8.16 -4.81 6.53
C LEU A 177 9.16 -3.91 5.77
N SER A 178 10.41 -4.35 5.61
CA SER A 178 11.43 -3.61 4.84
C SER A 178 11.02 -3.40 3.39
N ILE A 179 10.51 -4.46 2.75
CA ILE A 179 10.07 -4.44 1.35
C ILE A 179 8.87 -3.51 1.20
N SER A 180 7.89 -3.58 2.11
CA SER A 180 6.71 -2.71 2.07
C SER A 180 7.07 -1.25 2.31
N LEU A 181 8.03 -0.97 3.20
CA LEU A 181 8.50 0.38 3.47
C LEU A 181 9.22 0.99 2.26
N ALA A 182 10.13 0.24 1.64
CA ALA A 182 10.80 0.64 0.40
C ALA A 182 9.81 0.82 -0.76
N ALA A 183 8.82 -0.05 -0.87
CA ALA A 183 7.75 0.08 -1.87
C ALA A 183 6.89 1.33 -1.64
N MET A 184 6.60 1.68 -0.39
CA MET A 184 5.89 2.91 -0.08
C MET A 184 6.70 4.16 -0.46
N ASP A 185 7.98 4.23 -0.09
CA ASP A 185 8.88 5.30 -0.53
C ASP A 185 8.86 5.46 -2.06
N LEU A 186 9.00 4.34 -2.78
CA LEU A 186 8.97 4.35 -4.24
C LEU A 186 7.63 4.84 -4.81
N LEU A 187 6.50 4.43 -4.24
CA LEU A 187 5.19 4.91 -4.67
C LEU A 187 5.00 6.40 -4.42
N PHE A 188 5.41 6.90 -3.26
CA PHE A 188 5.39 8.32 -2.93
C PHE A 188 6.28 9.11 -3.90
N ALA A 189 7.48 8.61 -4.22
CA ALA A 189 8.40 9.24 -5.16
C ALA A 189 7.84 9.27 -6.60
N ASN A 190 7.22 8.18 -7.04
CA ASN A 190 6.55 8.10 -8.35
C ASN A 190 5.39 9.09 -8.44
N PHE A 191 4.59 9.16 -7.37
CA PHE A 191 3.48 10.09 -7.31
C PHE A 191 3.95 11.54 -7.35
N ALA A 192 4.92 11.90 -6.53
CA ALA A 192 5.47 13.25 -6.48
C ALA A 192 6.05 13.69 -7.83
N GLU A 193 6.78 12.81 -8.53
CA GLU A 193 7.32 13.12 -9.87
C GLU A 193 6.21 13.35 -10.91
N LYS A 194 5.21 12.46 -10.96
CA LYS A 194 4.08 12.62 -11.89
C LYS A 194 3.20 13.83 -11.55
N LEU A 195 3.07 14.17 -10.26
CA LEU A 195 2.36 15.36 -9.82
C LEU A 195 3.11 16.63 -10.24
N LEU A 196 4.42 16.68 -10.03
CA LEU A 196 5.26 17.83 -10.41
C LEU A 196 5.30 18.05 -11.92
N SER A 197 5.38 17.00 -12.73
CA SER A 197 5.38 17.12 -14.20
C SER A 197 4.07 17.65 -14.77
N LYS A 198 2.95 17.51 -14.04
CA LYS A 198 1.64 18.07 -14.39
C LYS A 198 1.35 19.41 -13.72
N CYS A 199 2.19 19.84 -12.78
CA CYS A 199 1.95 21.04 -11.98
C CYS A 199 2.33 22.31 -12.77
N PRO A 200 1.43 23.31 -12.87
CA PRO A 200 1.77 24.61 -13.43
C PRO A 200 2.95 25.28 -12.72
N ARG A 201 3.82 25.94 -13.49
CA ARG A 201 5.05 26.54 -12.97
C ARG A 201 4.80 27.58 -11.88
N SER A 202 3.74 28.37 -12.04
CA SER A 202 3.23 29.34 -11.05
C SER A 202 3.02 28.72 -9.66
N ILE A 203 2.44 27.52 -9.62
CA ILE A 203 2.17 26.77 -8.38
C ILE A 203 3.47 26.20 -7.81
N VAL A 204 4.36 25.68 -8.66
CA VAL A 204 5.67 25.18 -8.23
C VAL A 204 6.48 26.29 -7.58
N ASP A 205 6.60 27.45 -8.22
CA ASP A 205 7.40 28.57 -7.70
C ASP A 205 6.79 29.11 -6.39
N ALA A 206 5.46 29.19 -6.28
CA ALA A 206 4.77 29.63 -5.07
C ALA A 206 4.89 28.67 -3.87
N ASN A 207 5.18 27.39 -4.12
CA ASN A 207 5.28 26.35 -3.08
C ASN A 207 6.67 25.72 -3.02
N ASN A 208 7.71 26.41 -3.54
CA ASN A 208 9.06 25.84 -3.66
C ASN A 208 9.60 25.31 -2.33
N GLU A 209 9.43 26.03 -1.22
CA GLU A 209 9.89 25.58 0.11
C GLU A 209 9.30 24.24 0.52
N ILE A 210 8.00 24.02 0.26
CA ILE A 210 7.31 22.76 0.57
C ILE A 210 7.81 21.66 -0.37
N ILE A 211 7.98 21.97 -1.66
CA ILE A 211 8.45 21.01 -2.67
C ILE A 211 9.88 20.53 -2.36
N GLN A 212 10.76 21.41 -1.88
CA GLN A 212 12.13 21.02 -1.51
C GLN A 212 12.19 19.91 -0.45
N ARG A 213 11.16 19.79 0.42
CA ARG A 213 11.08 18.73 1.44
C ARG A 213 11.05 17.32 0.84
N PHE A 214 10.51 17.17 -0.37
CA PHE A 214 10.39 15.86 -1.01
C PHE A 214 11.12 15.74 -2.35
N LEU A 215 11.72 16.83 -2.86
CA LEU A 215 12.32 16.84 -4.19
C LEU A 215 13.48 15.83 -4.32
N CYS A 216 14.25 15.61 -3.25
CA CYS A 216 15.37 14.67 -3.22
C CYS A 216 14.96 13.19 -3.40
N PHE A 217 13.67 12.86 -3.26
CA PHE A 217 13.16 11.50 -3.41
C PHE A 217 12.74 11.18 -4.86
N THR A 218 12.50 12.19 -5.69
CA THR A 218 11.98 12.07 -7.05
C THR A 218 12.97 11.70 -8.18
N PRO A 219 14.31 11.85 -8.04
CA PRO A 219 15.25 11.53 -9.12
C PRO A 219 15.08 10.12 -9.67
N LEU A 220 15.12 9.99 -11.00
CA LEU A 220 14.86 8.72 -11.70
C LEU A 220 15.84 7.60 -11.27
N ASP A 221 17.12 7.92 -11.12
CA ASP A 221 18.14 6.94 -10.76
C ASP A 221 17.88 6.36 -9.36
N ARG A 222 17.59 7.23 -8.38
CA ARG A 222 17.19 6.81 -7.03
C ARG A 222 15.98 5.87 -7.07
N ARG A 223 14.93 6.22 -7.82
CA ARG A 223 13.71 5.40 -7.93
C ARG A 223 13.99 4.03 -8.56
N ARG A 224 14.84 3.98 -9.58
CA ARG A 224 15.27 2.72 -10.22
C ARG A 224 16.11 1.86 -9.30
N ASP A 225 17.03 2.45 -8.56
CA ASP A 225 17.87 1.73 -7.60
C ASP A 225 17.03 1.15 -6.45
N LEU A 226 16.08 1.93 -5.94
CA LEU A 226 15.11 1.47 -4.94
C LEU A 226 14.25 0.31 -5.48
N ALA A 227 13.77 0.40 -6.73
CA ALA A 227 13.04 -0.69 -7.37
C ALA A 227 13.88 -1.98 -7.45
N ARG A 228 15.15 -1.88 -7.85
CA ARG A 228 16.07 -3.02 -7.90
C ARG A 228 16.37 -3.60 -6.52
N GLN A 229 16.53 -2.74 -5.52
CA GLN A 229 16.69 -3.16 -4.12
C GLN A 229 15.47 -3.97 -3.65
N ILE A 230 14.26 -3.52 -3.97
CA ILE A 230 13.02 -4.25 -3.69
C ILE A 230 13.03 -5.62 -4.39
N LEU A 231 13.33 -5.68 -5.68
CA LEU A 231 13.42 -6.97 -6.42
C LEU A 231 14.42 -7.93 -5.77
N HIS A 232 15.60 -7.43 -5.40
CA HIS A 232 16.62 -8.23 -4.74
C HIS A 232 16.13 -8.79 -3.40
N GLN A 233 15.52 -7.95 -2.55
CA GLN A 233 14.97 -8.37 -1.26
C GLN A 233 13.84 -9.38 -1.42
N VAL A 234 12.93 -9.17 -2.37
CA VAL A 234 11.85 -10.12 -2.70
C VAL A 234 12.45 -11.46 -3.12
N PHE A 235 13.44 -11.46 -4.03
CA PHE A 235 14.07 -12.67 -4.52
C PHE A 235 14.70 -13.52 -3.40
N ILE A 236 15.40 -12.89 -2.45
CA ILE A 236 16.00 -13.56 -1.29
C ILE A 236 14.91 -14.09 -0.34
N SER A 237 13.84 -13.32 -0.14
CA SER A 237 12.81 -13.63 0.85
C SER A 237 11.91 -14.79 0.44
N ILE A 238 11.68 -14.99 -0.87
CA ILE A 238 10.80 -16.06 -1.37
C ILE A 238 11.20 -17.46 -0.87
N ASP A 239 12.50 -17.74 -0.70
CA ASP A 239 12.95 -19.05 -0.21
C ASP A 239 12.89 -19.19 1.31
N LYS A 240 13.14 -18.09 2.02
CA LYS A 240 13.30 -18.10 3.48
C LYS A 240 11.95 -18.02 4.19
N GLU A 241 10.98 -17.37 3.57
CA GLU A 241 9.72 -17.04 4.21
C GLU A 241 8.68 -18.17 4.12
N PRO A 242 7.79 -18.27 5.12
CA PRO A 242 6.60 -19.11 5.05
C PRO A 242 5.69 -18.74 3.86
N LYS A 243 4.93 -19.72 3.36
CA LYS A 243 4.04 -19.55 2.19
C LYS A 243 3.09 -18.36 2.30
N PHE A 244 2.53 -18.10 3.48
CA PHE A 244 1.57 -17.01 3.69
C PHE A 244 2.21 -15.62 3.62
N ILE A 245 3.51 -15.50 3.90
CA ILE A 245 4.26 -14.24 3.78
C ILE A 245 4.58 -13.93 2.31
N VAL A 246 4.73 -14.95 1.46
CA VAL A 246 5.03 -14.75 0.02
C VAL A 246 3.93 -13.93 -0.68
N ALA A 247 2.67 -14.11 -0.28
CA ALA A 247 1.55 -13.29 -0.79
C ALA A 247 1.70 -11.81 -0.42
N GLN A 248 2.38 -11.48 0.67
CA GLN A 248 2.62 -10.11 1.11
C GLN A 248 3.74 -9.44 0.30
N LEU A 249 4.73 -10.22 -0.17
CA LEU A 249 5.83 -9.73 -1.02
C LEU A 249 5.37 -9.25 -2.40
N VAL A 250 4.18 -9.68 -2.83
CA VAL A 250 3.52 -9.29 -4.08
C VAL A 250 3.45 -7.79 -4.23
N PHE A 251 3.10 -7.07 -3.16
CA PHE A 251 2.97 -5.62 -3.21
C PHE A 251 4.27 -4.95 -3.65
N GLY A 252 5.39 -5.26 -2.98
CA GLY A 252 6.70 -4.71 -3.33
C GLY A 252 7.13 -5.07 -4.75
N LEU A 253 6.90 -6.32 -5.17
CA LEU A 253 7.19 -6.74 -6.54
C LEU A 253 6.42 -5.91 -7.57
N GLN A 254 5.12 -5.67 -7.37
CA GLN A 254 4.32 -4.90 -8.32
C GLN A 254 4.75 -3.44 -8.40
N VAL A 255 5.07 -2.82 -7.26
CA VAL A 255 5.58 -1.45 -7.22
C VAL A 255 6.92 -1.34 -7.98
N ALA A 256 7.85 -2.27 -7.75
CA ALA A 256 9.13 -2.29 -8.45
C ALA A 256 8.96 -2.51 -9.96
N ARG A 257 8.07 -3.44 -10.36
CA ARG A 257 7.74 -3.69 -11.78
C ARG A 257 7.17 -2.45 -12.45
N LEU A 258 6.31 -1.71 -11.75
CA LEU A 258 5.72 -0.48 -12.28
C LEU A 258 6.80 0.57 -12.58
N GLN A 259 7.72 0.79 -11.64
CA GLN A 259 8.81 1.74 -11.84
C GLN A 259 9.74 1.34 -12.99
N LEU A 260 9.99 0.05 -13.15
CA LEU A 260 10.94 -0.44 -14.16
C LEU A 260 10.28 -0.63 -15.53
N LYS A 261 8.94 -0.57 -15.64
CA LYS A 261 8.21 -0.82 -16.89
C LYS A 261 8.80 -0.04 -18.07
N ASP A 262 9.10 1.24 -17.86
CA ASP A 262 9.64 2.13 -18.89
C ASP A 262 11.16 2.31 -18.71
N GLY A 263 11.91 1.76 -19.68
CA GLY A 263 13.38 1.78 -19.65
C GLY A 263 14.00 0.70 -18.76
N SER A 264 13.31 -0.44 -18.56
CA SER A 264 13.91 -1.66 -18.02
C SER A 264 15.15 -2.07 -18.81
N THR A 265 16.21 -2.45 -18.10
CA THR A 265 17.33 -3.17 -18.71
C THR A 265 16.99 -4.64 -18.92
N GLU A 266 17.75 -5.35 -19.75
CA GLU A 266 17.60 -6.81 -19.89
C GLU A 266 17.78 -7.54 -18.55
N ALA A 267 18.65 -7.02 -17.68
CA ALA A 267 18.86 -7.55 -16.33
C ALA A 267 17.61 -7.38 -15.44
N ASP A 268 16.95 -6.22 -15.51
CA ASP A 268 15.72 -5.95 -14.76
C ASP A 268 14.61 -6.93 -15.18
N ILE A 269 14.43 -7.13 -16.49
CA ILE A 269 13.44 -8.08 -17.05
C ILE A 269 13.72 -9.50 -16.57
N LYS A 270 14.98 -9.95 -16.67
CA LYS A 270 15.40 -11.29 -16.20
C LYS A 270 15.16 -11.45 -14.70
N SER A 271 15.45 -10.43 -13.89
CA SER A 271 15.22 -10.47 -12.45
C SER A 271 13.73 -10.61 -12.11
N ILE A 272 12.86 -9.80 -12.72
CA ILE A 272 11.40 -9.89 -12.55
C ILE A 272 10.89 -11.27 -12.95
N GLN A 273 11.33 -11.78 -14.10
CA GLN A 273 10.91 -13.07 -14.62
C GLN A 273 11.35 -14.22 -13.69
N ALA A 274 12.58 -14.19 -13.20
CA ALA A 274 13.10 -15.16 -12.25
C ALA A 274 12.32 -15.16 -10.93
N ILE A 275 11.93 -13.99 -10.42
CA ILE A 275 11.08 -13.87 -9.23
C ILE A 275 9.71 -14.50 -9.48
N LEU A 276 9.07 -14.18 -10.61
CA LEU A 276 7.75 -14.72 -10.95
C LEU A 276 7.78 -16.25 -11.09
N ASP A 277 8.78 -16.81 -11.78
CA ASP A 277 8.94 -18.26 -11.94
C ASP A 277 9.18 -18.95 -10.58
N LYS A 278 9.93 -18.30 -9.70
CA LYS A 278 10.20 -18.81 -8.35
C LYS A 278 8.95 -18.79 -7.46
N MET A 279 8.14 -17.74 -7.56
CA MET A 279 6.85 -17.70 -6.87
C MET A 279 5.91 -18.79 -7.41
N GLU A 280 5.89 -19.02 -8.73
CA GLU A 280 5.01 -20.00 -9.36
C GLU A 280 5.36 -21.44 -8.96
N THR A 281 6.66 -21.78 -8.98
CA THR A 281 7.16 -23.12 -8.62
C THR A 281 6.92 -23.50 -7.15
N ARG A 282 6.72 -22.54 -6.25
CA ARG A 282 6.39 -22.80 -4.84
C ARG A 282 4.90 -23.12 -4.56
N ASN A 283 4.14 -23.51 -5.59
CA ASN A 283 2.68 -23.76 -5.59
C ASN A 283 1.82 -22.50 -5.42
N HIS A 284 2.22 -21.35 -5.98
CA HIS A 284 1.39 -20.13 -6.04
C HIS A 284 0.73 -19.89 -7.41
N HIS A 285 0.42 -20.96 -8.17
CA HIS A 285 -0.03 -20.90 -9.58
C HIS A 285 -1.14 -19.87 -9.89
N ARG A 286 -2.04 -19.58 -8.93
CA ARG A 286 -3.17 -18.66 -9.14
C ARG A 286 -2.81 -17.18 -8.95
N LEU A 287 -2.17 -16.82 -7.84
CA LEU A 287 -1.71 -15.45 -7.58
C LEU A 287 -0.70 -15.00 -8.65
N THR A 288 0.26 -15.86 -9.02
CA THR A 288 1.25 -15.52 -10.05
C THR A 288 0.64 -15.37 -11.43
N GLY A 289 -0.33 -16.22 -11.81
CA GLY A 289 -1.06 -16.12 -13.07
C GLY A 289 -1.82 -14.80 -13.20
N SER A 290 -2.55 -14.41 -12.15
CA SER A 290 -3.25 -13.12 -12.10
C SER A 290 -2.28 -11.94 -12.06
N MET A 291 -1.15 -12.04 -11.35
CA MET A 291 -0.11 -10.99 -11.31
C MET A 291 0.64 -10.80 -12.64
N ARG A 292 0.85 -11.88 -13.40
CA ARG A 292 1.45 -11.84 -14.74
C ARG A 292 0.56 -11.07 -15.71
N ARG A 293 -0.76 -11.24 -15.56
CA ARG A 293 -1.80 -10.53 -16.34
C ARG A 293 -2.05 -9.10 -15.85
N ALA A 294 -2.14 -8.90 -14.53
CA ALA A 294 -2.52 -7.63 -13.88
C ALA A 294 -1.41 -6.58 -13.88
N GLY A 295 -0.14 -6.96 -14.10
CA GLY A 295 0.98 -6.02 -14.24
C GLY A 295 0.84 -5.01 -15.39
N LYS A 296 -0.26 -5.04 -16.15
CA LYS A 296 -0.60 -4.08 -17.20
C LYS A 296 -1.65 -3.02 -16.78
N SER A 297 -2.44 -3.20 -15.72
CA SER A 297 -3.67 -2.40 -15.49
C SER A 297 -3.85 -1.83 -14.09
N VAL A 298 -2.90 -1.99 -13.17
CA VAL A 298 -3.08 -1.62 -11.75
C VAL A 298 -2.06 -0.57 -11.30
N ALA A 299 -1.87 0.45 -12.12
CA ALA A 299 -1.19 1.65 -11.67
C ALA A 299 -2.27 2.70 -11.31
N PRO A 300 -2.12 3.44 -10.19
CA PRO A 300 -2.95 4.60 -9.87
C PRO A 300 -3.24 5.47 -11.11
N PRO A 301 -4.44 6.06 -11.27
CA PRO A 301 -4.84 6.82 -12.45
C PRO A 301 -3.85 7.92 -12.87
N LEU A 302 -3.17 8.55 -11.90
CA LEU A 302 -2.17 9.58 -12.15
C LEU A 302 -0.88 9.03 -12.77
N LEU A 303 -0.59 7.74 -12.57
CA LEU A 303 0.51 7.00 -13.18
C LEU A 303 0.13 6.40 -14.55
N THR A 304 -1.16 6.30 -14.88
CA THR A 304 -1.65 5.73 -16.16
C THR A 304 -2.07 6.78 -17.18
N ALA A 305 -2.25 8.03 -16.78
CA ALA A 305 -2.59 9.14 -17.68
C ALA A 305 -1.40 9.61 -18.54
N GLU A 306 -0.68 8.67 -19.14
CA GLU A 306 -0.05 8.86 -20.44
C GLU A 306 -1.10 8.53 -21.50
N ASN A 307 -1.49 9.57 -22.23
CA ASN A 307 -2.49 9.58 -23.29
C ASN A 307 -2.52 8.28 -24.12
N THR A 308 -3.58 7.48 -23.96
CA THR A 308 -4.19 6.83 -25.12
C THR A 308 -4.90 7.92 -25.92
N ALA A 309 -4.13 8.63 -26.74
CA ALA A 309 -4.62 9.36 -27.90
C ALA A 309 -4.31 8.53 -29.14
#